data_AF-C5BAM4-F1
#
_entry.id   AF-C5BAM4-F1
#
_cell.length_a   1.000
_cell.length_b   1.000
_cell.length_c   1.000
_cell.angle_alpha   90.00
_cell.angle_beta   90.00
_cell.angle_gamma   90.00
#
_symmetry.space_group_name_H-M   'P 1'
#
loop_
_entity.id
_entity.type
_entity.pdbx_description
1 polymer ?
#
loop_
_entity_poly.entity_id
_entity_poly.type
_entity_poly.pdbx_seq_one_letter_code
_entity_poly.pdbx_strand_id
1 'polypeptide(L)' 'MLALNMIKNGSSIGDIILTTLIINLHQRSLWGIFTDHGVPFPARSCVEVARLPKDTLIGIEAIALYR' A
#
# COMPACT_ATOMS: atom_id res chain seq x y z
N MET A 1 1.07 4.77 -7.56
CA MET A 1 0.62 3.63 -8.39
C MET A 1 -0.45 2.78 -7.69
N LEU A 2 -0.43 2.57 -6.36
CA LEU A 2 -1.53 1.87 -5.65
C LEU A 2 -2.87 2.62 -5.61
N ALA A 3 -2.85 3.95 -5.59
CA ALA A 3 -4.08 4.73 -5.50
C ALA A 3 -4.97 4.65 -6.77
N LEU A 4 -4.45 4.17 -7.91
CA LEU A 4 -5.15 4.35 -9.19
C LEU A 4 -6.32 3.38 -9.41
N ASN A 5 -6.32 2.20 -8.79
CA ASN A 5 -7.38 1.18 -9.01
C ASN A 5 -8.52 1.25 -7.99
N MET A 6 -8.29 1.78 -6.78
CA MET A 6 -9.36 1.88 -5.76
C MET A 6 -10.42 2.91 -6.15
N ILE A 7 -10.01 4.04 -6.72
CA ILE A 7 -10.90 5.14 -7.11
C ILE A 7 -11.89 4.71 -8.19
N LYS A 8 -11.55 3.73 -9.05
CA LYS A 8 -12.45 3.23 -10.10
C LYS A 8 -13.69 2.52 -9.56
N ASN A 9 -13.65 1.99 -8.33
CA ASN A 9 -14.74 1.23 -7.75
C ASN A 9 -15.50 2.00 -6.64
N GLY A 10 -15.25 3.30 -6.46
CA GLY A 10 -15.91 4.09 -5.41
C GLY A 10 -15.32 3.93 -4.00
N SER A 11 -14.24 3.16 -3.84
CA SER A 11 -13.49 3.08 -2.58
C SER A 11 -12.40 4.15 -2.51
N SER A 12 -12.17 4.67 -1.31
CA SER A 12 -11.16 5.68 -0.99
C SER A 12 -9.97 5.07 -0.26
N ILE A 13 -8.90 5.85 -0.07
CA ILE A 13 -7.72 5.41 0.67
C ILE A 13 -8.02 5.12 2.16
N GLY A 14 -9.02 5.80 2.73
CA GLY A 14 -9.47 5.58 4.10
C GLY A 14 -10.20 4.26 4.30
N ASP A 15 -10.57 3.58 3.21
CA ASP A 15 -11.22 2.28 3.26
C ASP A 15 -10.22 1.11 3.32
N ILE A 16 -8.92 1.38 3.16
CA ILE A 16 -7.87 0.35 3.27
C ILE A 16 -7.76 -0.09 4.73
N ILE A 17 -7.86 -1.40 4.96
CA ILE A 17 -7.76 -2.00 6.30
C ILE A 17 -6.48 -2.82 6.51
N LEU A 18 -5.92 -3.38 5.44
CA LEU A 18 -4.70 -4.17 5.47
C LEU A 18 -3.83 -3.85 4.26
N THR A 19 -2.53 -3.75 4.49
CA THR A 19 -1.52 -3.63 3.44
C THR A 19 -0.41 -4.65 3.63
N THR A 20 0.01 -5.28 2.53
CA THR A 20 1.19 -6.15 2.48
C THR A 20 2.27 -5.45 1.68
N LEU A 21 3.40 -5.18 2.31
CA LEU A 21 4.56 -4.54 1.69
C LEU A 21 5.58 -5.62 1.29
N ILE A 22 5.97 -5.62 0.02
CA ILE A 22 6.97 -6.52 -0.56
C ILE A 22 8.15 -5.66 -1.01
N ILE A 23 9.31 -5.82 -0.38
CA ILE A 23 10.47 -4.93 -0.57
C ILE A 23 11.75 -5.70 -0.85
N ASN A 24 12.65 -5.09 -1.62
CA ASN A 24 14.02 -5.57 -1.82
C ASN A 24 15.06 -4.70 -1.08
N LEU A 25 14.61 -3.70 -0.31
CA LEU A 25 15.45 -2.75 0.44
C LEU A 25 14.68 -2.20 1.64
N HIS A 26 15.39 -1.79 2.70
CA HIS A 26 14.83 -1.20 3.93
C HIS A 26 14.25 0.23 3.72
N GLN A 27 13.25 0.42 2.85
CA GLN A 27 12.60 1.71 2.65
C GLN A 27 11.46 1.93 3.66
N ARG A 28 11.72 2.75 4.68
CA ARG A 28 10.81 3.03 5.80
C ARG A 28 9.75 4.12 5.51
N SER A 29 9.93 4.94 4.48
CA SER A 29 9.21 6.21 4.30
C SER A 29 7.94 6.15 3.42
N LEU A 30 7.43 4.96 3.07
CA LEU A 30 6.37 4.85 2.07
C LEU A 30 4.96 5.31 2.46
N TRP A 31 4.74 5.57 3.74
CA TRP A 31 3.39 5.66 4.31
C TRP A 31 2.85 7.10 4.41
N GLY A 32 3.59 8.09 3.91
CA GLY A 32 3.21 9.51 4.00
C GLY A 32 1.83 9.83 3.43
N ILE A 33 1.37 9.06 2.44
CA ILE A 33 0.05 9.25 1.80
C ILE A 33 -1.12 9.17 2.80
N PHE A 34 -1.04 8.33 3.85
CA PHE A 34 -2.11 8.25 4.85
C PHE A 34 -2.14 9.51 5.73
N THR A 35 -0.96 10.04 6.06
CA THR A 35 -0.82 11.34 6.76
C THR A 35 -1.36 12.48 5.90
N ASP A 36 -0.98 12.53 4.62
CA ASP A 36 -1.37 13.59 3.69
C ASP A 36 -2.89 13.64 3.47
N HIS A 37 -3.56 12.49 3.52
CA HIS A 37 -5.01 12.38 3.42
C HIS A 37 -5.73 12.44 4.78
N GLY A 38 -5.01 12.58 5.89
CA GLY A 38 -5.60 12.65 7.23
C GLY A 38 -6.40 11.41 7.63
N VAL A 39 -6.05 10.24 7.09
CA VAL A 39 -6.75 8.97 7.33
C VAL A 39 -5.95 8.06 8.27
N PRO A 40 -6.62 7.15 9.01
CA PRO A 40 -5.92 6.16 9.82
C PRO A 40 -4.98 5.28 9.01
N PHE A 41 -3.89 4.83 9.62
CA PHE A 41 -3.02 3.82 9.02
C PHE A 41 -3.68 2.44 9.07
N PRO A 42 -3.62 1.64 7.99
CA PRO A 42 -4.12 0.27 7.98
C PRO A 42 -3.18 -0.66 8.77
N ALA A 43 -3.67 -1.88 9.04
CA ALA A 43 -2.79 -2.97 9.48
C ALA A 43 -1.74 -3.27 8.39
N ARG A 44 -0.56 -3.75 8.81
CA ARG A 44 0.60 -3.91 7.92
C ARG A 44 1.31 -5.23 8.11
N SER A 45 1.64 -5.90 7.02
CA SER A 45 2.65 -6.97 6.97
C SER A 45 3.78 -6.54 6.02
N CYS A 46 5.00 -6.98 6.28
CA CYS A 46 6.15 -6.65 5.46
C CYS A 46 7.01 -7.90 5.27
N VAL A 47 7.40 -8.17 4.03
CA VAL A 47 8.29 -9.27 3.67
C VAL A 47 9.37 -8.75 2.74
N GLU A 48 10.61 -9.13 3.05
CA GLU A 48 11.77 -8.85 2.21
C GLU A 48 11.99 -9.98 1.21
N VAL A 49 12.20 -9.62 -0.06
CA VAL A 49 12.38 -10.57 -1.16
C VAL A 49 13.61 -10.22 -1.99
N ALA A 50 14.27 -11.24 -2.53
CA ALA A 50 15.48 -11.05 -3.34
C ALA A 50 15.22 -10.28 -4.64
N ARG A 51 14.02 -10.41 -5.23
CA ARG A 51 13.61 -9.72 -6.46
C ARG A 51 12.10 -9.50 -6.52
N LEU A 52 11.72 -8.39 -7.14
CA LEU A 52 10.35 -8.08 -7.53
C LEU A 52 10.20 -8.13 -9.06
N PRO A 53 8.97 -8.33 -9.59
CA PRO A 53 8.72 -8.25 -11.02
C PRO A 53 9.17 -6.91 -11.61
N LYS A 54 9.73 -6.95 -12.83
CA LYS A 54 10.22 -5.78 -13.59
C LYS A 54 11.28 -4.95 -12.83
N ASP A 55 12.03 -5.58 -11.90
CA ASP A 55 13.05 -4.93 -11.07
C ASP A 55 12.53 -3.69 -10.32
N THR A 56 11.25 -3.73 -9.93
CA THR A 56 10.65 -2.68 -9.10
C THR A 56 11.26 -2.70 -7.70
N LEU A 57 11.33 -1.54 -7.06
CA LEU A 57 11.91 -1.42 -5.71
C LEU A 57 10.93 -1.89 -4.62
N ILE A 58 9.63 -1.74 -4.88
CA ILE A 58 8.54 -2.00 -3.94
C ILE A 58 7.33 -2.55 -4.67
N GLY A 59 6.69 -3.56 -4.08
CA GLY A 59 5.31 -3.94 -4.32
C GLY A 59 4.47 -3.65 -3.09
N ILE A 60 3.24 -3.19 -3.28
CA ILE A 60 2.26 -3.09 -2.19
C ILE A 60 0.96 -3.71 -2.67
N GLU A 61 0.38 -4.54 -1.83
CA GLU A 61 -0.97 -5.06 -1.96
C GLU A 61 -1.85 -4.46 -0.87
N ALA A 62 -3.10 -4.17 -1.18
CA ALA A 62 -4.04 -3.54 -0.25
C ALA A 62 -5.39 -4.26 -0.28
N ILE A 63 -5.97 -4.42 0.91
CA ILE A 63 -7.35 -4.86 1.10
C ILE A 63 -8.14 -3.67 1.62
N ALA A 64 -9.27 -3.38 0.99
CA ALA A 64 -10.17 -2.31 1.38
C ALA A 64 -11.58 -2.83 1.64
N LEU A 65 -12.28 -2.17 2.55
CA LEU A 65 -13.70 -2.38 2.77
C LEU A 65 -14.50 -1.66 1.68
N TYR A 66 -15.26 -2.43 0.90
CA TYR A 66 -16.23 -1.88 -0.03
C TYR A 66 -17.49 -1.45 0.74
N ARG A 67 -18.07 -0.30 0.39
CA ARG A 67 -19.30 0.25 0.99
C ARG A 67 -20.37 0.46 -0.06
#